data_AF-A0A2V7N2E1-F1
#
_entry.id   AF-A0A2V7N2E1-F1
#
_cell.length_a   1.000
_cell.length_b   1.000
_cell.length_c   1.000
_cell.angle_alpha   90.00
_cell.angle_beta   90.00
_cell.angle_gamma   90.00
#
_symmetry.space_group_name_H-M   'P 1'
#
loop_
_entity.id
_entity.type
_entity.pdbx_description
1 polymer ?
#
loop_
_entity_poly.entity_id
_entity_poly.type
_entity_poly.pdbx_seq_one_letter_code
_entity_poly.pdbx_strand_id
1 'polypeptide(L)'
;MDGEGGDAHRYGPLAAQAGRSARQTPRIVGRLRKPHGEQGEVAVQPLVQNPGAVFAPQARLYVVDEDRRVIAGPLTVARRRSYHREWLLGLAGVTREAAEAWRGLWVAVEGGDADD
;
A
#
# COMPACT_ATOMS: atom_id res chain seq x y z
N MET A 1 44.51 26.00 -40.82
CA MET A 1 43.94 24.83 -41.51
C MET A 1 44.29 23.68 -40.60
N ASP A 2 43.41 23.12 -39.78
CA ASP A 2 41.94 22.99 -39.77
C ASP A 2 41.56 22.68 -38.30
N GLY A 3 40.53 23.25 -37.70
CA GLY A 3 39.15 22.75 -37.80
C GLY A 3 38.82 21.88 -36.57
N GLU A 4 38.02 22.45 -35.65
CA GLU A 4 36.87 21.82 -34.92
C GLU A 4 37.16 20.59 -34.02
N GLY A 5 36.61 20.41 -32.81
CA GLY A 5 35.31 20.74 -32.23
C GLY A 5 34.91 19.56 -31.31
N GLY A 6 34.01 19.78 -30.33
CA GLY A 6 33.44 18.73 -29.47
C GLY A 6 33.88 18.87 -28.01
N ASP A 7 33.19 19.65 -27.18
CA ASP A 7 31.90 19.35 -26.53
C ASP A 7 32.00 18.36 -25.36
N ALA A 8 31.49 18.85 -24.23
CA ALA A 8 31.00 18.18 -23.03
C ALA A 8 31.58 16.81 -22.63
N HIS A 9 32.05 16.73 -21.38
CA HIS A 9 31.17 16.26 -20.30
C HIS A 9 31.84 16.46 -18.94
N ARG A 10 31.28 17.43 -18.21
CA ARG A 10 31.44 17.57 -16.76
C ARG A 10 30.80 16.35 -16.10
N TYR A 11 31.56 15.31 -15.84
CA TYR A 11 31.19 14.33 -14.83
C TYR A 11 31.74 14.78 -13.49
N GLY A 12 30.89 15.49 -12.75
CA GLY A 12 31.05 15.66 -11.31
C GLY A 12 30.99 14.29 -10.62
N PRO A 13 31.63 14.15 -9.44
CA PRO A 13 31.77 12.87 -8.78
C PRO A 13 30.39 12.30 -8.42
N LEU A 14 30.20 11.01 -8.71
CA LEU A 14 29.07 10.23 -8.19
C LEU A 14 29.29 10.07 -6.67
N ALA A 15 28.96 11.14 -5.94
CA ALA A 15 28.85 11.12 -4.50
C ALA A 15 27.77 10.11 -4.12
N ALA A 16 28.17 9.20 -3.25
CA ALA A 16 27.34 8.29 -2.49
C ALA A 16 25.96 8.87 -2.14
N GLN A 17 24.90 8.12 -2.44
CA GLN A 17 23.71 8.16 -1.61
C GLN A 17 23.34 6.74 -1.20
N ALA A 18 23.91 6.33 -0.07
CA ALA A 18 23.18 5.54 0.89
C ALA A 18 21.93 6.34 1.32
N GLY A 19 20.88 6.25 0.50
CA GLY A 19 19.56 6.78 0.80
C GLY A 19 18.81 5.76 1.66
N ARG A 20 19.14 5.71 2.95
CA ARG A 20 18.22 5.44 4.08
C ARG A 20 16.78 5.31 3.59
N SER A 21 16.17 4.10 3.62
CA SER A 21 14.77 3.83 3.24
C SER A 21 13.96 5.11 3.30
N ALA A 22 13.79 5.78 2.15
CA ALA A 22 13.00 7.00 2.07
C ALA A 22 11.71 6.63 2.78
N ARG A 23 11.31 7.39 3.82
CA ARG A 23 10.20 7.04 4.71
C ARG A 23 9.00 6.69 3.83
N GLN A 24 8.85 5.41 3.52
CA GLN A 24 7.97 4.92 2.46
C GLN A 24 6.59 5.17 2.99
N THR A 25 6.00 6.30 2.62
CA THR A 25 4.76 6.73 3.23
C THR A 25 3.71 5.79 2.68
N PRO A 26 3.03 5.01 3.54
CA PRO A 26 2.13 3.97 3.08
C PRO A 26 1.05 4.58 2.17
N ARG A 27 0.90 4.01 0.97
CA ARG A 27 -0.06 4.51 -0.02
C ARG A 27 -1.44 4.01 0.37
N ILE A 28 -2.35 4.92 0.70
CA ILE A 28 -3.74 4.58 1.00
C ILE A 28 -4.39 4.02 -0.27
N VAL A 29 -5.01 2.85 -0.15
CA VAL A 29 -5.68 2.15 -1.26
C VAL A 29 -7.16 1.86 -0.99
N GLY A 30 -7.61 2.07 0.25
CA GLY A 30 -9.00 1.81 0.60
C GLY A 30 -9.36 2.28 2.00
N ARG A 31 -10.65 2.18 2.33
CA ARG A 31 -11.20 2.47 3.66
C ARG A 31 -11.83 1.22 4.26
N LEU A 32 -11.49 0.92 5.50
CA LEU A 32 -12.02 -0.20 6.24
C LEU A 32 -13.43 0.13 6.73
N ARG A 33 -14.33 -0.83 6.51
CA ARG A 33 -15.73 -0.77 6.90
C ARG A 33 -15.97 -1.76 8.03
N LYS A 34 -17.24 -1.97 8.39
CA LYS A 34 -17.59 -2.93 9.41
C LYS A 34 -17.23 -4.35 8.93
N PRO A 35 -16.68 -5.22 9.79
CA PRO A 35 -16.48 -6.61 9.40
C PRO A 35 -17.81 -7.29 9.09
N HIS A 36 -17.75 -8.21 8.13
CA HIS A 36 -18.87 -8.97 7.59
C HIS A 36 -18.70 -10.46 7.87
N GLY A 37 -19.84 -11.15 7.99
CA GLY A 37 -19.90 -12.59 8.19
C GLY A 37 -19.44 -13.06 9.58
N GLU A 38 -19.53 -14.36 9.78
CA GLU A 38 -19.15 -15.04 11.02
C GLU A 38 -17.63 -15.22 11.12
N GLN A 39 -16.93 -15.21 9.98
CA GLN A 39 -15.47 -15.40 9.89
C GLN A 39 -14.67 -14.10 10.05
N GLY A 40 -15.34 -12.96 10.25
CA GLY A 40 -14.68 -11.66 10.46
C GLY A 40 -14.02 -11.07 9.22
N GLU A 41 -14.52 -11.39 8.01
CA GLU A 41 -14.02 -10.79 6.77
C GLU A 41 -14.19 -9.27 6.82
N VAL A 42 -13.15 -8.52 6.46
CA VAL A 42 -13.20 -7.05 6.55
C VAL A 42 -13.66 -6.49 5.23
N ALA A 43 -14.75 -5.73 5.23
CA ALA A 43 -15.17 -4.97 4.06
C ALA A 43 -14.24 -3.77 3.86
N VAL A 44 -13.73 -3.63 2.64
CA VAL A 44 -12.87 -2.54 2.22
C VAL A 44 -13.55 -1.84 1.05
N GLN A 45 -13.77 -0.54 1.21
CA GLN A 45 -14.14 0.32 0.10
C GLN A 45 -12.86 0.74 -0.64
N PRO A 46 -12.65 0.30 -1.89
CA PRO A 46 -11.45 0.65 -2.64
C PRO A 46 -11.43 2.14 -2.99
N LEU A 47 -10.23 2.73 -2.95
CA LEU A 47 -9.95 4.10 -3.41
C LEU A 47 -9.00 4.11 -4.63
N VAL A 48 -8.78 2.93 -5.23
CA VAL A 48 -7.89 2.70 -6.37
C VAL A 48 -8.67 2.19 -7.57
N GLN A 49 -8.13 2.44 -8.77
CA GLN A 49 -8.74 2.03 -10.04
C GLN A 49 -8.79 0.51 -10.21
N ASN A 50 -7.75 -0.21 -9.82
CA ASN A 50 -7.67 -1.67 -9.97
C ASN A 50 -7.52 -2.40 -8.62
N PRO A 51 -8.57 -2.46 -7.79
CA PRO A 51 -8.49 -3.04 -6.45
C PRO A 51 -8.26 -4.55 -6.46
N GLY A 52 -8.63 -5.24 -7.56
CA GLY A 52 -8.42 -6.68 -7.68
C GLY A 52 -6.94 -7.07 -7.72
N ALA A 53 -6.07 -6.21 -8.25
CA ALA A 53 -4.62 -6.42 -8.24
C ALA A 53 -4.01 -6.05 -6.88
N VAL A 54 -4.51 -4.99 -6.23
CA VAL A 54 -4.01 -4.52 -4.93
C VAL A 54 -4.37 -5.47 -3.79
N PHE A 55 -5.60 -5.99 -3.78
CA PHE A 55 -6.09 -6.90 -2.74
C PHE A 55 -5.95 -8.37 -3.14
N ALA A 56 -5.00 -8.70 -4.01
CA ALA A 56 -4.74 -10.07 -4.41
C ALA A 56 -4.40 -10.94 -3.16
N PRO A 57 -4.70 -12.26 -3.19
CA PRO A 57 -4.22 -13.16 -2.15
C PRO A 57 -2.69 -13.01 -1.98
N GLN A 58 -2.22 -13.14 -0.75
CA GLN A 58 -0.82 -12.93 -0.35
C GLN A 58 -0.33 -11.47 -0.40
N ALA A 59 -1.15 -10.51 -0.84
CA ALA A 59 -0.82 -9.09 -0.74
C ALA A 59 -0.65 -8.67 0.73
N ARG A 60 0.30 -7.77 0.97
CA ARG A 60 0.58 -7.21 2.29
C ARG A 60 -0.10 -5.86 2.42
N LEU A 61 -0.99 -5.76 3.40
CA LEU A 61 -1.76 -4.55 3.69
C LEU A 61 -1.37 -4.04 5.07
N TYR A 62 -1.52 -2.74 5.25
CA TYR A 62 -1.34 -2.04 6.51
C TYR A 62 -2.62 -1.30 6.83
N VAL A 63 -3.02 -1.31 8.10
CA VAL A 63 -4.08 -0.45 8.61
C VAL A 63 -3.41 0.82 9.09
N VAL A 64 -3.90 1.96 8.60
CA VAL A 64 -3.37 3.28 8.95
C VAL A 64 -4.47 4.21 9.43
N ASP A 65 -4.08 5.14 10.27
CA ASP A 65 -4.88 6.27 10.77
C ASP A 65 -4.90 7.45 9.76
N GLU A 66 -5.63 8.53 10.07
CA GLU A 66 -5.73 9.75 9.26
C GLU A 66 -4.36 10.41 9.02
N ASP A 67 -3.43 10.31 9.99
CA ASP A 67 -2.05 10.79 9.89
C ASP A 67 -1.14 9.80 9.14
N ARG A 68 -1.72 8.77 8.49
CA ARG A 68 -1.00 7.67 7.81
C ARG A 68 -0.06 6.87 8.71
N ARG A 69 -0.29 6.92 10.03
CA ARG A 69 0.43 6.11 11.00
C ARG A 69 -0.05 4.67 10.94
N VAL A 70 0.88 3.73 10.88
CA VAL A 70 0.56 2.30 10.89
C VAL A 70 0.01 1.92 12.27
N ILE A 71 -1.24 1.48 12.27
CA ILE A 71 -1.95 0.98 13.45
C ILE A 71 -1.83 -0.55 13.53
N ALA A 72 -1.87 -1.22 12.39
CA ALA A 72 -1.67 -2.68 12.31
C ALA A 72 -1.05 -3.09 10.97
N GLY A 73 -0.26 -4.16 10.99
CA GLY A 73 0.32 -4.78 9.80
C GLY A 73 1.77 -5.23 10.00
N PRO A 74 2.36 -5.93 9.02
CA PRO A 74 1.75 -6.31 7.74
C PRO A 74 0.67 -7.38 7.90
N LEU A 75 -0.50 -7.16 7.28
CA LEU A 75 -1.61 -8.10 7.23
C LEU A 75 -1.64 -8.77 5.86
N THR A 76 -1.62 -10.10 5.86
CA THR A 76 -1.65 -10.87 4.61
C THR A 76 -3.09 -11.16 4.21
N VAL A 77 -3.44 -10.85 2.95
CA VAL A 77 -4.74 -11.24 2.40
C VAL A 77 -4.76 -12.77 2.19
N ALA A 78 -5.53 -13.49 2.99
CA ALA A 78 -5.75 -14.92 2.82
C ALA A 78 -6.78 -15.20 1.72
N ARG A 79 -7.85 -14.40 1.67
CA ARG A 79 -8.92 -14.53 0.68
C ARG A 79 -9.47 -13.16 0.34
N ARG A 80 -9.98 -13.03 -0.89
CA ARG A 80 -10.70 -11.83 -1.34
C ARG A 80 -12.00 -12.24 -2.03
N ARG A 81 -13.03 -11.42 -1.88
CA ARG A 81 -14.28 -11.53 -2.62
C ARG A 81 -14.79 -10.15 -2.98
N SER A 82 -15.08 -9.92 -4.25
CA SER A 82 -15.77 -8.71 -4.70
C SER A 82 -17.24 -8.76 -4.30
N TYR A 83 -17.73 -7.71 -3.66
CA TYR A 83 -19.11 -7.59 -3.21
C TYR A 83 -19.67 -6.21 -3.55
N HIS A 84 -20.51 -6.11 -4.58
CA HIS A 84 -21.00 -4.85 -5.14
C HIS A 84 -19.87 -3.85 -5.44
N ARG A 85 -19.72 -2.81 -4.61
CA ARG A 85 -18.72 -1.74 -4.73
C ARG A 85 -17.58 -1.86 -3.71
N GLU A 86 -17.54 -2.96 -2.98
CA GLU A 86 -16.63 -3.22 -1.87
C GLU A 86 -15.92 -4.56 -2.06
N TRP A 87 -14.87 -4.77 -1.28
CA TRP A 87 -14.10 -6.01 -1.24
C TRP A 87 -14.17 -6.59 0.16
N LEU A 88 -14.61 -7.84 0.27
CA LEU A 88 -14.50 -8.61 1.50
C LEU A 88 -13.14 -9.28 1.52
N LEU A 89 -12.30 -8.92 2.48
CA LEU A 89 -10.96 -9.46 2.64
C LEU A 89 -10.89 -10.34 3.89
N GLY A 90 -10.55 -11.61 3.70
CA GLY A 90 -10.09 -12.46 4.79
C GLY A 90 -8.61 -12.18 5.04
N LEU A 91 -8.28 -11.64 6.22
CA LEU A 91 -6.92 -11.33 6.61
C LEU A 91 -6.37 -12.44 7.51
N ALA A 92 -5.16 -12.92 7.22
CA ALA A 92 -4.54 -14.00 7.97
C ALA A 92 -4.22 -13.58 9.40
N GLY A 93 -4.64 -14.37 10.38
CA GLY A 93 -4.38 -14.10 11.80
C GLY A 93 -5.18 -12.95 12.40
N VAL A 94 -6.14 -12.39 11.67
CA VAL A 94 -7.01 -11.31 12.15
C VAL A 94 -8.30 -11.90 12.69
N THR A 95 -8.62 -11.60 13.94
CA THR A 95 -9.91 -11.93 14.53
C THR A 95 -10.95 -10.86 14.18
N ARG A 96 -12.23 -11.21 14.29
CA ARG A 96 -13.33 -10.26 14.12
C ARG A 96 -13.18 -9.06 15.05
N GLU A 97 -12.82 -9.27 16.32
CA GLU A 97 -12.66 -8.21 17.32
C GLU A 97 -11.58 -7.20 16.89
N ALA A 98 -10.43 -7.69 16.39
CA ALA A 98 -9.39 -6.84 15.84
C ALA A 98 -9.88 -6.04 14.62
N ALA A 99 -10.64 -6.69 13.74
CA ALA A 99 -11.24 -6.01 12.59
C ALA A 99 -12.29 -4.95 12.99
N GLU A 100 -13.07 -5.18 14.06
CA GLU A 100 -14.02 -4.19 14.59
C GLU A 100 -13.30 -2.93 15.09
N ALA A 101 -12.13 -3.07 15.71
CA ALA A 101 -11.30 -1.95 16.15
C ALA A 101 -10.78 -1.07 15.00
N TRP A 102 -10.72 -1.59 13.78
CA TRP A 102 -10.23 -0.86 12.61
C TRP A 102 -11.32 -0.20 11.79
N ARG A 103 -12.58 -0.31 12.21
CA ARG A 103 -13.71 0.27 11.49
C ARG A 103 -13.50 1.78 11.33
N GLY A 104 -13.54 2.24 10.07
CA GLY A 104 -13.42 3.66 9.73
C GLY A 104 -12.00 4.11 9.44
N LEU A 105 -10.99 3.30 9.79
CA LEU A 105 -9.58 3.51 9.43
C LEU A 105 -9.33 3.26 7.93
N TRP A 106 -8.09 3.51 7.51
CA TRP A 106 -7.67 3.36 6.13
C TRP A 106 -6.82 2.10 5.97
N VAL A 107 -6.86 1.53 4.77
CA VAL A 107 -5.96 0.46 4.38
C VAL A 107 -4.96 1.00 3.37
N ALA A 108 -3.71 0.62 3.54
CA ALA A 108 -2.59 1.06 2.74
C ALA A 108 -1.70 -0.11 2.34
N VAL A 109 -0.95 0.08 1.26
CA VAL A 109 0.15 -0.81 0.88
C VAL A 109 1.48 -0.15 1.18
N GLU A 110 2.56 -0.94 1.22
CA GLU A 110 3.90 -0.39 1.26
C GLU A 110 4.08 0.55 0.05
N GLY A 111 4.39 1.81 0.32
CA GLY A 111 4.59 2.80 -0.72
C GLY A 111 5.98 2.65 -1.31
N GLY A 112 6.11 1.90 -2.41
CA GLY A 112 7.24 2.11 -3.31
C GLY A 112 7.05 3.46 -3.98
N ASP A 113 8.13 4.24 -4.09
CA ASP A 113 8.21 5.42 -4.96
C ASP A 113 7.67 5.00 -6.33
N ALA A 114 6.44 5.41 -6.64
CA ALA A 114 5.93 5.33 -8.00
C ALA A 114 6.18 6.70 -8.61
N ASP A 115 7.46 6.98 -8.83
CA ASP A 115 7.88 7.81 -9.97
C ASP A 115 7.94 6.87 -11.17
N ASP A 116 6.80 6.74 -11.86
CA ASP A 116 6.66 6.55 -13.32
C ASP A 116 5.16 6.59 -13.71
#